data_AF-A0A4Z0FN66-F1
#
_entry.id   AF-A0A4Z0FN66-F1
#
_cell.length_a   1.000
_cell.length_b   1.000
_cell.length_c   1.000
_cell.angle_alpha   90.00
_cell.angle_beta   90.00
_cell.angle_gamma   90.00
#
_symmetry.space_group_name_H-M   'P 1'
#
loop_
_entity.id
_entity.type
_entity.pdbx_description
1 polymer ?
#
loop_
_entity_poly.entity_id
_entity_poly.type
_entity_poly.pdbx_seq_one_letter_code
_entity_poly.pdbx_strand_id
1 'polypeptide(L)'
;MPFTPDGREEIRVTSPADPLDVTGADGPGGTGRRLLAVTACPTGIAHTYMAAEKLVQAAQALGHRIKVETQGSIGAENVLSDNDVDEADAVIVAADKDVDLSRFAGKRVLVTGVAEGIHQPVRLIERALAAPVYAGAGGGVV
;
A
#
# COMPACT_ATOMS: atom_id res chain seq x y z
N MET A 1 71.13 -12.18 -15.91
CA MET A 1 70.48 -11.15 -16.74
C MET A 1 69.22 -11.78 -17.34
N PRO A 2 68.09 -11.79 -16.60
CA PRO A 2 66.76 -12.22 -17.08
C PRO A 2 66.06 -10.98 -17.70
N PHE A 3 65.15 -10.98 -18.69
CA PHE A 3 64.12 -11.93 -19.12
C PHE A 3 63.52 -11.36 -20.43
N THR A 4 63.23 -12.20 -21.42
CA THR A 4 62.19 -11.93 -22.44
C THR A 4 61.12 -13.01 -22.28
N PRO A 5 59.85 -12.60 -22.14
CA PRO A 5 58.75 -13.19 -22.93
C PRO A 5 57.84 -12.07 -23.49
N ASP A 6 57.44 -12.06 -24.77
CA ASP A 6 56.34 -12.82 -25.38
C ASP A 6 55.03 -12.79 -24.60
N GLY A 7 53.92 -12.47 -25.29
CA GLY A 7 52.61 -12.95 -24.86
C GLY A 7 51.73 -11.97 -24.08
N ARG A 8 50.86 -11.26 -24.80
CA ARG A 8 49.39 -11.30 -24.62
C ARG A 8 48.92 -12.08 -23.38
N GLU A 9 48.71 -11.39 -22.26
CA GLU A 9 47.92 -11.86 -21.13
C GLU A 9 47.00 -10.75 -20.62
N GLU A 10 45.77 -10.83 -21.11
CA GLU A 10 44.50 -10.53 -20.47
C GLU A 10 44.57 -10.33 -18.95
N ILE A 11 44.65 -9.08 -18.50
CA ILE A 11 44.15 -8.69 -17.18
C ILE A 11 42.68 -8.30 -17.31
N ARG A 12 41.87 -9.36 -17.30
CA ARG A 12 40.57 -9.47 -16.65
C ARG A 12 39.96 -8.12 -16.24
N VAL A 13 39.03 -7.66 -17.06
CA VAL A 13 37.86 -6.91 -16.61
C VAL A 13 37.03 -7.81 -15.70
N THR A 14 37.49 -8.06 -14.49
CA THR A 14 36.60 -8.41 -13.38
C THR A 14 36.09 -7.09 -12.82
N SER A 15 35.28 -6.38 -13.59
CA SER A 15 34.26 -5.57 -12.96
C SER A 15 33.05 -6.47 -12.98
N PRO A 16 32.73 -7.17 -11.88
CA PRO A 16 31.45 -7.86 -11.81
C PRO A 16 30.39 -6.83 -12.17
N ALA A 17 29.46 -7.23 -13.03
CA ALA A 17 28.16 -6.61 -13.11
C ALA A 17 27.76 -6.22 -11.68
N ASP A 18 27.57 -4.93 -11.44
CA ASP A 18 26.68 -4.53 -10.37
C ASP A 18 25.29 -4.79 -10.95
N PRO A 19 24.62 -5.90 -10.60
CA PRO A 19 23.23 -6.03 -10.96
C PRO A 19 22.51 -4.91 -10.22
N LEU A 20 21.97 -3.97 -10.98
CA LEU A 20 20.75 -3.22 -10.69
C LEU A 20 20.17 -3.54 -9.31
N ASP A 21 20.70 -2.93 -8.24
CA ASP A 21 19.98 -2.90 -6.98
C ASP A 21 18.90 -1.84 -7.09
N VAL A 22 17.86 -2.20 -7.85
CA VAL A 22 16.55 -1.57 -7.84
C VAL A 22 15.71 -2.14 -6.68
N THR A 23 16.35 -2.67 -5.65
CA THR A 23 15.71 -2.83 -4.33
C THR A 23 15.67 -1.46 -3.67
N GLY A 24 14.81 -0.60 -4.19
CA GLY A 24 14.49 0.69 -3.59
C GLY A 24 13.90 0.51 -2.19
N ALA A 25 14.78 0.41 -1.21
CA ALA A 25 14.58 0.69 0.21
C ALA A 25 13.40 -0.02 0.90
N ASP A 26 13.60 -1.31 1.19
CA ASP A 26 13.26 -1.80 2.52
C ASP A 26 14.35 -1.31 3.50
N GLY A 27 14.27 -0.02 3.84
CA GLY A 27 15.07 0.56 4.92
C GLY A 27 14.45 0.18 6.26
N PRO A 28 15.15 -0.55 7.15
CA PRO A 28 14.70 -0.73 8.53
C PRO A 28 14.92 0.60 9.27
N GLY A 29 14.01 1.55 9.11
CA GLY A 29 14.22 2.92 9.60
C GLY A 29 12.99 3.80 9.63
N GLY A 30 11.79 3.25 9.55
CA GLY A 30 10.56 3.98 9.82
C GLY A 30 9.61 3.10 10.60
N THR A 31 9.23 3.52 11.80
CA THR A 31 8.11 2.97 12.59
C THR A 31 6.77 3.27 11.91
N GLY A 32 6.69 3.04 10.59
CA GLY A 32 5.55 3.35 9.76
C GLY A 32 4.59 2.18 9.75
N ARG A 33 3.35 2.39 10.23
CA ARG A 33 2.34 1.35 10.19
C ARG A 33 1.99 1.00 8.75
N ARG A 34 1.69 -0.27 8.49
CA ARG A 34 1.12 -0.73 7.22
C ARG A 34 -0.38 -0.48 7.25
N LEU A 35 -0.83 0.37 6.36
CA LEU A 35 -2.22 0.76 6.21
C LEU A 35 -2.71 0.25 4.86
N LEU A 36 -3.93 -0.24 4.80
CA LEU A 36 -4.60 -0.50 3.54
C LEU A 36 -5.71 0.51 3.35
N ALA A 37 -6.03 0.81 2.11
CA ALA A 37 -7.26 1.49 1.79
C ALA A 37 -7.93 0.90 0.56
N VAL A 38 -9.24 1.05 0.49
CA VAL A 38 -10.05 0.66 -0.65
C VAL A 38 -10.88 1.88 -1.04
N THR A 39 -10.71 2.37 -2.26
CA THR A 39 -11.53 3.47 -2.78
C THR A 39 -12.48 2.95 -3.85
N ALA A 40 -13.75 3.33 -3.79
CA ALA A 40 -14.73 2.82 -4.72
C ALA A 40 -15.86 3.82 -4.99
N CYS A 41 -15.95 4.32 -6.22
CA CYS A 41 -16.99 5.26 -6.62
C CYS A 41 -17.72 4.75 -7.88
N PRO A 42 -19.06 4.61 -7.85
CA PRO A 42 -19.82 4.15 -9.01
C PRO A 42 -19.91 5.21 -10.12
N THR A 43 -19.74 6.50 -9.79
CA THR A 43 -19.89 7.63 -10.72
C THR A 43 -18.67 7.88 -11.60
N GLY A 44 -17.62 7.04 -11.51
CA GLY A 44 -16.44 7.08 -12.38
C GLY A 44 -15.11 6.94 -11.65
N ILE A 45 -14.01 6.97 -12.41
CA ILE A 45 -12.65 6.75 -11.89
C ILE A 45 -12.05 8.00 -11.22
N ALA A 46 -12.49 9.20 -11.57
CA ALA A 46 -11.85 10.45 -11.13
C ALA A 46 -11.80 10.59 -9.59
N HIS A 47 -12.95 10.46 -8.92
CA HIS A 47 -13.01 10.54 -7.45
C HIS A 47 -12.29 9.37 -6.77
N THR A 48 -12.33 8.19 -7.38
CA THR A 48 -11.67 6.97 -6.87
C THR A 48 -10.14 7.14 -6.82
N TYR A 49 -9.53 7.61 -7.92
CA TYR A 49 -8.09 7.90 -7.96
C TYR A 49 -7.74 9.13 -7.11
N MET A 50 -8.57 10.18 -7.15
CA MET A 50 -8.32 11.38 -6.34
C MET A 50 -8.31 11.07 -4.84
N ALA A 51 -9.24 10.25 -4.35
CA ALA A 51 -9.24 9.78 -2.96
C ALA A 51 -8.00 8.93 -2.66
N ALA A 52 -7.62 8.03 -3.58
CA ALA A 52 -6.46 7.16 -3.41
C ALA A 52 -5.15 7.96 -3.29
N GLU A 53 -4.92 8.90 -4.21
CA GLU A 53 -3.73 9.76 -4.18
C GLU A 53 -3.66 10.60 -2.89
N LYS A 54 -4.81 11.12 -2.43
CA LYS A 54 -4.88 11.92 -1.20
C LYS A 54 -4.54 11.11 0.04
N LEU A 55 -5.04 9.87 0.13
CA LEU A 55 -4.70 8.93 1.20
C LEU A 55 -3.21 8.55 1.17
N VAL A 56 -2.67 8.29 -0.03
CA VAL A 56 -1.24 7.98 -0.24
C VAL A 56 -0.35 9.15 0.18
N GLN A 57 -0.70 10.38 -0.19
CA GLN A 57 0.06 11.57 0.21
C GLN A 57 0.00 11.78 1.72
N ALA A 58 -1.18 11.63 2.34
CA ALA A 58 -1.35 11.79 3.78
C ALA A 58 -0.57 10.75 4.59
N ALA A 59 -0.58 9.49 4.17
CA ALA A 59 0.18 8.44 4.83
C ALA A 59 1.70 8.65 4.70
N GLN A 60 2.18 9.03 3.52
CA GLN A 60 3.59 9.37 3.31
C GLN A 60 4.02 10.57 4.16
N ALA A 61 3.16 11.59 4.29
CA ALA A 61 3.42 12.73 5.16
C ALA A 61 3.53 12.34 6.64
N LEU A 62 2.80 11.30 7.07
CA LEU A 62 2.87 10.72 8.41
C LEU A 62 4.00 9.68 8.57
N GLY A 63 4.72 9.35 7.51
CA GLY A 63 5.76 8.31 7.51
C GLY A 63 5.19 6.89 7.63
N HIS A 64 3.97 6.66 7.15
CA HIS A 64 3.32 5.35 7.12
C HIS A 64 3.30 4.78 5.70
N ARG A 65 3.32 3.44 5.59
CA ARG A 65 3.13 2.76 4.30
C ARG A 65 1.64 2.53 4.10
N ILE A 66 1.07 3.03 3.01
CA ILE A 66 -0.32 2.76 2.64
C ILE A 66 -0.41 2.13 1.25
N LYS A 67 -1.27 1.13 1.11
CA LYS A 67 -1.62 0.52 -0.18
C LYS A 67 -3.09 0.74 -0.45
N VAL A 68 -3.41 1.31 -1.62
CA VAL A 68 -4.79 1.66 -1.96
C VAL A 68 -5.28 0.83 -3.14
N GLU A 69 -6.32 0.04 -2.92
CA GLU A 69 -7.09 -0.64 -3.96
C GLU A 69 -8.12 0.33 -4.54
N THR A 70 -8.15 0.48 -5.85
CA THR A 70 -9.11 1.36 -6.54
C THR A 70 -10.14 0.50 -7.25
N GLN A 71 -11.42 0.70 -6.96
CA GLN A 71 -12.53 -0.07 -7.54
C GLN A 71 -13.47 0.84 -8.34
N GLY A 72 -13.15 1.00 -9.62
CA GLY A 72 -13.91 1.83 -10.56
C GLY A 72 -14.90 1.04 -11.41
N SER A 73 -15.46 1.71 -12.42
CA SER A 73 -16.35 1.09 -13.42
C SER A 73 -15.63 0.11 -14.36
N ILE A 74 -14.30 0.23 -14.49
CA ILE A 74 -13.46 -0.62 -15.34
C ILE A 74 -13.05 -1.90 -14.58
N GLY A 75 -13.04 -1.87 -13.25
CA GLY A 75 -12.65 -3.01 -12.41
C GLY A 75 -11.97 -2.58 -11.10
N ALA A 76 -11.47 -3.58 -10.36
CA ALA A 76 -10.57 -3.41 -9.23
C ALA A 76 -9.11 -3.38 -9.72
N GLU A 77 -8.35 -2.39 -9.30
CA GLU A 77 -6.92 -2.25 -9.59
C GLU A 77 -6.15 -2.16 -8.27
N ASN A 78 -4.89 -2.62 -8.28
CA ASN A 78 -4.06 -2.71 -7.07
C ASN A 78 -4.71 -3.58 -5.97
N VAL A 79 -5.28 -4.71 -6.39
CA VAL A 79 -6.01 -5.63 -5.51
C VAL A 79 -5.14 -6.03 -4.33
N LEU A 80 -5.70 -5.90 -3.13
CA LEU A 80 -5.06 -6.26 -1.88
C LEU A 80 -4.98 -7.77 -1.77
N SER A 81 -3.77 -8.28 -1.57
CA SER A 81 -3.55 -9.70 -1.34
C SER A 81 -3.81 -10.04 0.12
N ASP A 82 -4.17 -11.26 0.45
CA ASP A 82 -4.42 -11.70 1.83
C ASP A 82 -3.21 -11.44 2.74
N ASN A 83 -1.99 -11.53 2.19
CA ASN A 83 -0.75 -11.20 2.90
C ASN A 83 -0.65 -9.71 3.27
N ASP A 84 -1.12 -8.81 2.39
CA ASP A 84 -1.16 -7.38 2.70
C ASP A 84 -2.13 -7.13 3.87
N VAL A 85 -3.27 -7.82 3.88
CA VAL A 85 -4.29 -7.70 4.94
C VAL A 85 -3.78 -8.23 6.28
N ASP A 86 -3.03 -9.32 6.26
CA ASP A 86 -2.43 -9.88 7.47
C ASP A 86 -1.34 -8.97 8.05
N GLU A 87 -0.50 -8.38 7.20
CA GLU A 87 0.52 -7.43 7.65
C GLU A 87 -0.04 -6.04 8.00
N ALA A 88 -1.28 -5.73 7.62
CA ALA A 88 -1.90 -4.44 7.88
C ALA A 88 -2.30 -4.26 9.37
N ASP A 89 -2.05 -3.06 9.88
CA ASP A 89 -2.51 -2.61 11.20
C ASP A 89 -3.93 -2.04 11.13
N ALA A 90 -4.24 -1.30 10.06
CA ALA A 90 -5.56 -0.75 9.81
C ALA A 90 -5.90 -0.65 8.32
N VAL A 91 -7.20 -0.65 8.03
CA VAL A 91 -7.81 -0.66 6.70
C VAL A 91 -8.81 0.49 6.61
N ILE A 92 -8.73 1.29 5.55
CA ILE A 92 -9.57 2.46 5.31
C ILE A 92 -10.41 2.22 4.06
N VAL A 93 -11.71 2.06 4.21
CA VAL A 93 -12.61 1.80 3.09
C VAL A 93 -13.34 3.11 2.78
N ALA A 94 -12.88 3.82 1.76
CA ALA A 94 -13.50 5.04 1.24
C ALA A 94 -14.34 4.71 0.01
N ALA A 95 -15.54 4.18 0.23
CA ALA A 95 -16.40 3.65 -0.81
C ALA A 95 -17.82 4.20 -0.72
N ASP A 96 -18.41 4.50 -1.87
CA ASP A 96 -19.81 4.89 -2.02
C ASP A 96 -20.69 3.71 -2.49
N LYS A 97 -20.10 2.51 -2.57
CA LYS A 97 -20.74 1.26 -2.94
C LYS A 97 -20.35 0.14 -1.97
N ASP A 98 -21.06 -0.98 -2.07
CA ASP A 98 -20.71 -2.18 -1.32
C ASP A 98 -19.35 -2.75 -1.81
N VAL A 99 -18.49 -3.04 -0.84
CA VAL A 99 -17.15 -3.61 -1.07
C VAL A 99 -16.99 -4.80 -0.15
N ASP A 100 -16.32 -5.83 -0.64
CA ASP A 100 -16.15 -7.06 0.12
C ASP A 100 -15.18 -6.84 1.29
N LEU A 101 -15.75 -6.68 2.48
CA LEU A 101 -15.00 -6.51 3.73
C LEU A 101 -14.65 -7.82 4.42
N SER A 102 -15.14 -8.94 3.88
CA SER A 102 -14.98 -10.28 4.47
C SER A 102 -13.52 -10.62 4.73
N ARG A 103 -12.62 -10.20 3.83
CA ARG A 103 -11.17 -10.39 3.93
C ARG A 103 -10.50 -9.59 5.06
N PHE A 104 -11.11 -8.49 5.51
CA PHE A 104 -10.58 -7.63 6.57
C PHE A 104 -11.18 -7.95 7.95
N ALA A 105 -11.93 -9.04 8.08
CA ALA A 105 -12.48 -9.48 9.36
C ALA A 105 -11.36 -9.77 10.37
N GLY A 106 -11.46 -9.17 11.57
CA GLY A 106 -10.43 -9.26 12.60
C GLY A 106 -9.33 -8.19 12.51
N LYS A 107 -9.43 -7.24 11.58
CA LYS A 107 -8.54 -6.07 11.47
C LYS A 107 -9.27 -4.77 11.79
N ARG A 108 -8.53 -3.69 12.05
CA ARG A 108 -9.13 -2.36 12.24
C ARG A 108 -9.63 -1.86 10.90
N VAL A 109 -10.94 -1.79 10.71
CA VAL A 109 -11.54 -1.31 9.46
C VAL A 109 -12.33 -0.05 9.74
N LEU A 110 -12.00 1.01 9.01
CA LEU A 110 -12.74 2.26 9.01
C LEU A 110 -13.47 2.40 7.68
N VAL A 111 -14.80 2.33 7.70
CA VAL A 111 -15.63 2.59 6.52
C VAL A 111 -16.05 4.05 6.49
N THR A 112 -15.91 4.68 5.33
CA THR A 112 -16.22 6.08 5.08
C THR A 112 -16.60 6.30 3.61
N GLY A 113 -17.13 7.48 3.28
CA GLY A 113 -17.45 7.85 1.91
C GLY A 113 -16.23 8.31 1.13
N VAL A 114 -16.28 8.22 -0.20
CA VAL A 114 -15.20 8.69 -1.10
C VAL A 114 -14.88 10.17 -0.87
N ALA A 115 -15.91 10.99 -0.59
CA ALA A 115 -15.75 12.41 -0.31
C ALA A 115 -14.84 12.68 0.89
N GLU A 116 -15.01 11.94 1.99
CA GLU A 116 -14.15 12.08 3.17
C GLU A 116 -12.70 11.69 2.86
N GLY A 117 -12.50 10.69 1.99
CA GLY A 117 -11.19 10.31 1.46
C GLY A 117 -10.45 11.46 0.76
N ILE A 118 -11.20 12.35 0.11
CA ILE A 118 -10.66 13.50 -0.62
C ILE A 118 -10.47 14.70 0.32
N HIS A 119 -11.45 14.99 1.16
CA HIS A 119 -11.46 16.18 2.01
C HIS A 119 -10.61 16.03 3.29
N GLN A 120 -10.57 14.84 3.89
CA GLN A 120 -9.95 14.61 5.21
C GLN A 120 -9.07 13.33 5.27
N PRO A 121 -8.12 13.11 4.35
CA PRO A 121 -7.33 11.87 4.29
C PRO A 121 -6.48 11.62 5.56
N VAL A 122 -5.85 12.67 6.11
CA VAL A 122 -5.03 12.57 7.34
C VAL A 122 -5.89 12.11 8.51
N ARG A 123 -7.06 12.76 8.70
CA ARG A 123 -7.99 12.43 9.77
C ARG A 123 -8.51 11.00 9.65
N LEU A 124 -8.74 10.51 8.43
CA LEU A 124 -9.16 9.13 8.21
C LEU A 124 -8.10 8.12 8.61
N ILE A 125 -6.83 8.41 8.32
CA ILE A 125 -5.71 7.56 8.73
C ILE A 125 -5.63 7.49 10.26
N GLU A 126 -5.67 8.63 10.95
CA GLU A 126 -5.66 8.68 12.42
C GLU A 126 -6.87 7.95 13.01
N ARG A 127 -8.06 8.16 12.43
CA ARG A 127 -9.28 7.45 12.84
C ARG A 127 -9.18 5.97 12.63
N ALA A 128 -8.57 5.49 11.55
CA ALA A 128 -8.43 4.05 11.28
C ALA A 128 -7.45 3.40 12.25
N LEU A 129 -6.39 4.12 12.63
CA LEU A 129 -5.46 3.69 13.67
C LEU A 129 -6.13 3.64 15.06
N ALA A 130 -7.07 4.54 15.33
CA ALA A 130 -7.85 4.57 16.57
C ALA A 130 -9.15 3.74 16.52
N ALA A 131 -9.53 3.21 15.35
CA ALA A 131 -10.79 2.52 15.16
C ALA A 131 -10.80 1.17 15.90
N PRO A 132 -11.96 0.74 16.42
CA PRO A 132 -12.12 -0.61 16.93
C PRO A 132 -11.89 -1.64 15.81
N VAL A 133 -11.36 -2.79 16.19
CA VAL A 133 -11.20 -3.93 15.28
C VAL A 133 -12.57 -4.33 14.77
N TYR A 134 -12.73 -4.43 13.45
CA TYR A 134 -13.91 -4.95 12.81
C TYR A 134 -13.97 -6.45 13.07
N ALA A 135 -14.60 -6.84 14.17
CA ALA A 135 -15.05 -8.21 14.35
C ALA A 135 -16.10 -8.43 13.27
N GLY A 136 -15.74 -9.17 12.21
CA GLY A 136 -16.63 -9.46 11.10
C GLY A 136 -18.00 -9.83 11.62
N ALA A 137 -19.05 -9.30 10.99
CA ALA A 137 -20.44 -9.42 11.43
C ALA A 137 -20.85 -10.89 11.65
N GLY A 138 -20.56 -11.39 12.84
CA GLY A 138 -21.14 -12.53 13.52
C GLY A 138 -21.70 -11.98 14.82
N GLY A 139 -22.81 -11.24 14.70
CA GLY A 139 -23.41 -10.56 15.84
C GLY A 139 -24.81 -10.10 15.46
N GLY A 140 -25.74 -11.05 15.45
CA GLY A 140 -27.16 -10.76 15.40
C GLY A 140 -27.51 -9.75 16.49
N VAL A 141 -28.34 -8.79 16.13
CA VAL A 141 -29.08 -7.98 17.09
C VAL A 141 -30.56 -8.16 16.75
N VAL A 142 -31.26 -8.49 17.84
CA VAL A 142 -32.62 -9.03 18.01
C VAL A 142 -33.74 -8.20 17.41
#